data_AF-A0A7W3R8A8-F1
#
_entry.id   AF-A0A7W3R8A8-F1
#
_cell.length_a   1.000
_cell.length_b   1.000
_cell.length_c   1.000
_cell.angle_alpha   90.00
_cell.angle_beta   90.00
_cell.angle_gamma   90.00
#
_symmetry.space_group_name_H-M   'P 1'
#
loop_
_entity.id
_entity.type
_entity.pdbx_description
1 polymer ?
#
loop_
_entity_poly.entity_id
_entity_poly.type
_entity_poly.pdbx_seq_one_letter_code
_entity_poly.pdbx_strand_id
1 'polypeptide(L)'
;MRRRIMEAVGAVPLLAQPGRAGLGVFLSLLQDRLPVYAASMAEALGRPGRRSVRENLTLAARATVDFYGEVLPAQAAVLASPEQTAGLRQLTRAGDLGPHHAERMVADYLEAERRFGRVSPEVDALAVAHLLLGGCLGYVFNAVLQGREDLPGAAEYTAAMVRALDLGL
;
A
#
# COMPACT_ATOMS: atom_id res chain seq x y z
N MET A 1 -8.51 11.96 -17.35
CA MET A 1 -7.56 11.15 -16.52
C MET A 1 -6.87 10.05 -17.33
N ARG A 2 -7.61 9.16 -18.01
CA ARG A 2 -7.09 8.07 -18.87
C ARG A 2 -6.12 8.48 -20.01
N ARG A 3 -6.27 9.69 -20.56
CA ARG A 3 -5.53 10.16 -21.76
C ARG A 3 -4.09 10.62 -21.47
N ARG A 4 -3.85 11.24 -20.31
CA ARG A 4 -2.53 11.79 -19.94
C ARG A 4 -1.54 10.71 -19.49
N ILE A 5 -2.04 9.58 -18.97
CA ILE A 5 -1.24 8.40 -18.63
C ILE A 5 -0.77 7.69 -19.90
N MET A 6 -1.61 7.64 -20.95
CA MET A 6 -1.27 7.03 -22.24
C MET A 6 -0.20 7.82 -23.02
N GLU A 7 -0.22 9.16 -22.96
CA GLU A 7 0.75 10.00 -23.68
C GLU A 7 2.17 9.93 -23.09
N ALA A 8 2.31 9.66 -21.80
CA ALA A 8 3.62 9.46 -21.18
C ALA A 8 4.27 8.10 -21.54
N VAL A 9 3.47 7.13 -22.00
CA VAL A 9 3.90 5.75 -22.30
C VAL A 9 4.31 5.60 -23.78
N GLY A 10 3.96 6.55 -24.65
CA GLY A 10 4.03 6.39 -26.11
C GLY A 10 5.32 6.81 -26.81
N ALA A 11 6.36 7.26 -26.12
CA ALA A 11 7.55 7.80 -26.78
C ALA A 11 8.87 7.39 -26.13
N VAL A 12 9.20 6.08 -26.10
CA VAL A 12 10.59 5.64 -25.87
C VAL A 12 10.88 4.37 -26.67
N PRO A 13 11.83 4.38 -27.63
CA PRO A 13 12.30 3.16 -28.29
C PRO A 13 12.88 2.20 -27.26
N LEU A 14 12.35 0.98 -27.26
CA LEU A 14 12.75 -0.10 -26.38
C LEU A 14 14.08 -0.71 -26.88
N LEU A 15 14.96 -0.97 -25.91
CA LEU A 15 16.12 -1.89 -25.88
C LEU A 15 17.52 -1.27 -25.87
N ALA A 16 18.33 -1.87 -24.99
CA ALA A 16 19.74 -1.64 -24.67
C ALA A 16 20.07 -0.50 -23.68
N GLN A 17 19.53 -0.57 -22.46
CA GLN A 17 20.36 -0.42 -21.24
C GLN A 17 19.77 -1.21 -20.05
N PRO A 18 20.54 -2.09 -19.37
CA PRO A 18 20.05 -2.88 -18.22
C PRO A 18 19.58 -2.01 -17.04
N GLY A 19 20.00 -0.74 -16.99
CA GLY A 19 19.57 0.26 -16.02
C GLY A 19 18.31 1.07 -16.37
N ARG A 20 17.49 0.70 -17.37
CA ARG A 20 16.19 1.39 -17.65
C ARG A 20 14.95 0.48 -17.60
N ALA A 21 15.12 -0.84 -17.61
CA ALA A 21 14.01 -1.79 -17.56
C ALA A 21 13.28 -1.81 -16.20
N GLY A 22 14.01 -1.64 -15.09
CA GLY A 22 13.46 -1.76 -13.73
C GLY A 22 12.30 -0.79 -13.45
N LEU A 23 12.48 0.50 -13.80
CA LEU A 23 11.44 1.51 -13.63
C LEU A 23 10.22 1.23 -14.51
N GLY A 24 10.44 0.81 -15.76
CA GLY A 24 9.35 0.43 -16.67
C GLY A 24 8.52 -0.73 -16.12
N VAL A 25 9.17 -1.80 -15.66
CA VAL A 25 8.50 -2.96 -15.04
C VAL A 25 7.70 -2.56 -13.80
N PHE A 26 8.30 -1.77 -12.91
CA PHE A 26 7.61 -1.29 -11.71
C PHE A 26 6.36 -0.47 -12.05
N LEU A 27 6.46 0.43 -13.03
CA LEU A 27 5.32 1.25 -13.46
C LEU A 27 4.21 0.42 -14.11
N SER A 28 4.56 -0.61 -14.90
CA SER A 28 3.57 -1.53 -15.46
C SER A 28 2.85 -2.32 -14.36
N LEU A 29 3.58 -2.84 -13.36
CA LEU A 29 2.98 -3.50 -12.21
C LEU A 29 2.08 -2.54 -11.42
N LEU A 30 2.52 -1.30 -11.16
CA LEU A 30 1.68 -0.30 -10.50
C LEU A 30 0.40 -0.02 -11.28
N GLN A 31 0.48 0.11 -12.60
CA GLN A 31 -0.70 0.35 -13.45
C GLN A 31 -1.72 -0.79 -13.35
N ASP A 32 -1.26 -2.03 -13.26
CA ASP A 32 -2.12 -3.21 -13.18
C ASP A 32 -2.69 -3.42 -11.77
N ARG A 33 -1.88 -3.18 -10.72
CA ARG A 33 -2.19 -3.59 -9.34
C ARG A 33 -2.77 -2.50 -8.47
N LEU A 34 -2.47 -1.23 -8.76
CA LEU A 34 -3.03 -0.11 -8.00
C LEU A 34 -4.56 -0.02 -8.08
N PRO A 35 -5.23 -0.24 -9.25
CA PRO A 35 -6.70 -0.21 -9.30
C PRO A 35 -7.35 -1.31 -8.46
N VAL A 36 -6.77 -2.51 -8.44
CA VAL A 36 -7.26 -3.63 -7.62
C VAL A 36 -7.11 -3.30 -6.14
N TYR A 37 -5.93 -2.82 -5.74
CA TYR A 37 -5.67 -2.40 -4.36
C TYR A 37 -6.63 -1.29 -3.90
N ALA A 38 -6.82 -0.26 -4.72
CA ALA A 38 -7.74 0.84 -4.43
C ALA A 38 -9.18 0.36 -4.24
N ALA A 39 -9.64 -0.58 -5.08
CA ALA A 39 -10.97 -1.17 -4.96
C ALA A 39 -11.13 -1.97 -3.67
N SER A 40 -10.15 -2.80 -3.31
CA SER A 40 -10.16 -3.58 -2.06
C SER A 40 -10.13 -2.69 -0.82
N MET A 41 -9.32 -1.62 -0.83
CA MET A 41 -9.30 -0.63 0.25
C MET A 41 -10.64 0.10 0.38
N ALA A 42 -11.25 0.49 -0.74
CA ALA A 42 -12.56 1.14 -0.74
C ALA A 42 -13.69 0.21 -0.26
N GLU A 43 -13.64 -1.08 -0.61
CA GLU A 43 -14.59 -2.07 -0.10
C GLU A 43 -14.44 -2.29 1.41
N ALA A 44 -13.19 -2.37 1.88
CA ALA A 44 -12.89 -2.59 3.29
C ALA A 44 -13.31 -1.39 4.17
N LEU A 45 -13.02 -0.17 3.71
CA LEU A 45 -13.06 1.05 4.54
C LEU A 45 -14.20 2.02 4.16
N GLY A 46 -14.82 1.87 2.99
CA GLY A 46 -15.78 2.84 2.46
C GLY A 46 -17.17 2.82 3.11
N ARG A 47 -17.41 1.95 4.10
CA ARG A 47 -18.68 1.86 4.83
C ARG A 47 -18.46 1.76 6.35
N PRO A 48 -18.09 2.87 7.01
CA PRO A 48 -18.00 2.94 8.46
C PRO A 48 -19.29 2.44 9.14
N GLY A 49 -19.15 1.80 10.30
CA GLY A 49 -20.26 1.17 11.02
C GLY A 49 -20.65 -0.22 10.53
N ARG A 50 -20.20 -0.64 9.33
CA ARG A 50 -20.37 -2.01 8.82
C ARG A 50 -19.24 -2.91 9.33
N ARG A 51 -19.55 -4.16 9.72
CA ARG A 51 -18.60 -5.10 10.36
C ARG A 51 -17.98 -4.51 11.63
N SER A 52 -17.09 -5.22 12.31
CA SER A 52 -16.27 -4.62 13.37
C SER A 52 -15.12 -3.80 12.79
N VAL A 53 -14.61 -2.84 13.58
CA VAL A 53 -13.43 -2.05 13.18
C VAL A 53 -12.23 -2.95 12.91
N ARG A 54 -12.01 -3.95 13.77
CA ARG A 54 -10.93 -4.94 13.60
C ARG A 54 -11.04 -5.71 12.28
N GLU A 55 -12.24 -6.14 11.88
CA GLU A 55 -12.43 -6.84 10.60
C GLU A 55 -12.15 -5.95 9.39
N ASN A 56 -12.60 -4.69 9.41
CA ASN A 56 -12.34 -3.75 8.31
C ASN A 56 -10.84 -3.48 8.15
N LEU A 57 -10.15 -3.18 9.26
CA LEU A 57 -8.70 -2.97 9.24
C LEU A 57 -7.93 -4.23 8.82
N THR A 58 -8.39 -5.42 9.21
CA THR A 58 -7.77 -6.69 8.79
C THR A 58 -7.89 -6.90 7.28
N LEU A 59 -9.05 -6.57 6.67
CA LEU A 59 -9.18 -6.63 5.21
C LEU A 59 -8.28 -5.61 4.50
N ALA A 60 -8.19 -4.38 5.01
CA ALA A 60 -7.30 -3.36 4.46
C ALA A 60 -5.81 -3.77 4.57
N ALA A 61 -5.42 -4.35 5.69
CA ALA A 61 -4.08 -4.87 5.92
C ALA A 61 -3.73 -6.01 4.95
N ARG A 62 -4.66 -6.94 4.71
CA ARG A 62 -4.48 -8.02 3.73
C ARG A 62 -4.32 -7.49 2.31
N ALA A 63 -5.21 -6.59 1.89
CA ALA A 63 -5.10 -5.94 0.58
C ALA A 63 -3.75 -5.22 0.41
N THR A 64 -3.22 -4.64 1.48
CA THR A 64 -1.91 -3.98 1.49
C THR A 64 -0.76 -4.97 1.37
N VAL A 65 -0.80 -6.10 2.09
CA VAL A 65 0.19 -7.17 1.98
C VAL A 65 0.18 -7.77 0.57
N ASP A 66 -1.00 -8.02 -0.01
CA ASP A 66 -1.12 -8.58 -1.36
C ASP A 66 -0.54 -7.60 -2.40
N PHE A 67 -0.91 -6.32 -2.32
CA PHE A 67 -0.40 -5.27 -3.21
C PHE A 67 1.13 -5.17 -3.16
N TYR A 68 1.71 -5.01 -1.97
CA TYR A 68 3.17 -4.91 -1.84
C TYR A 68 3.85 -6.22 -2.21
N GLY A 69 3.22 -7.38 -1.98
CA GLY A 69 3.75 -8.68 -2.40
C GLY A 69 4.02 -8.77 -3.89
N GLU A 70 3.24 -8.06 -4.70
CA GLU A 70 3.39 -8.05 -6.16
C GLU A 70 4.35 -6.95 -6.66
N VAL A 71 4.39 -5.78 -6.00
CA VAL A 71 5.13 -4.61 -6.52
C VAL A 71 6.50 -4.41 -5.87
N LEU A 72 6.73 -4.90 -4.64
CA LEU A 72 7.92 -4.58 -3.86
C LEU A 72 9.23 -5.09 -4.48
N PRO A 73 9.33 -6.31 -5.06
CA PRO A 73 10.57 -6.75 -5.69
C PRO A 73 11.02 -5.86 -6.86
N ALA A 74 10.08 -5.43 -7.70
CA ALA A 74 10.36 -4.50 -8.79
C ALA A 74 10.73 -3.10 -8.26
N GLN A 75 10.04 -2.64 -7.21
CA GLN A 75 10.35 -1.39 -6.53
C GLN A 75 11.78 -1.41 -5.94
N ALA A 76 12.20 -2.52 -5.33
CA ALA A 76 13.54 -2.65 -4.76
C ALA A 76 14.64 -2.51 -5.83
N ALA A 77 14.43 -3.10 -7.02
CA ALA A 77 15.35 -2.93 -8.15
C ALA A 77 15.46 -1.46 -8.60
N VAL A 78 14.35 -0.71 -8.58
CA VAL A 78 14.34 0.73 -8.87
C VAL A 78 15.14 1.52 -7.84
N LEU A 79 14.94 1.21 -6.56
CA LEU A 79 15.59 1.89 -5.44
C LEU A 79 17.10 1.63 -5.38
N ALA A 80 17.59 0.54 -5.98
CA ALA A 80 19.01 0.23 -6.08
C ALA A 80 19.77 1.14 -7.07
N SER A 81 19.08 1.90 -7.92
CA SER A 81 19.68 2.86 -8.85
C SER A 81 19.32 4.31 -8.48
N PRO A 82 20.30 5.17 -8.16
CA PRO A 82 20.04 6.59 -7.87
C PRO A 82 19.33 7.33 -9.00
N GLU A 83 19.69 7.04 -10.26
CA GLU A 83 19.05 7.62 -11.45
C GLU A 83 17.58 7.22 -11.53
N GLN A 84 17.29 5.93 -11.42
CA GLN A 84 15.90 5.44 -11.49
C GLN A 84 15.07 5.91 -10.29
N THR A 85 15.68 5.99 -9.10
CA THR A 85 15.03 6.52 -7.89
C THR A 85 14.65 7.99 -8.07
N ALA A 86 15.52 8.80 -8.68
CA ALA A 86 15.21 10.18 -9.00
C ALA A 86 14.05 10.28 -10.01
N GLY A 87 14.06 9.44 -11.06
CA GLY A 87 12.97 9.34 -12.02
C GLY A 87 11.64 8.95 -11.38
N LEU A 88 11.64 7.91 -10.54
CA LEU A 88 10.45 7.49 -9.80
C LEU A 88 9.91 8.62 -8.91
N ARG A 89 10.79 9.34 -8.22
CA ARG A 89 10.41 10.49 -7.36
C ARG A 89 9.75 11.61 -8.16
N GLN A 90 10.22 11.89 -9.37
CA GLN A 90 9.61 12.90 -10.24
C GLN A 90 8.21 12.45 -10.70
N LEU A 91 8.08 11.20 -11.15
CA LEU A 91 6.80 10.65 -11.62
C LEU A 91 5.75 10.58 -10.51
N THR A 92 6.14 10.11 -9.32
CA THR A 92 5.26 10.04 -8.16
C THR A 92 4.78 11.41 -7.72
N ARG A 93 5.68 12.40 -7.64
CA ARG A 93 5.30 13.80 -7.33
C ARG A 93 4.37 14.40 -8.38
N ALA A 94 4.66 14.19 -9.66
CA ALA A 94 3.85 14.75 -10.75
C ALA A 94 2.45 14.11 -10.83
N GLY A 95 2.34 12.83 -10.49
CA GLY A 95 1.08 12.08 -10.49
C GLY A 95 0.33 12.08 -9.16
N ASP A 96 0.85 12.76 -8.12
CA ASP A 96 0.39 12.61 -6.72
C ASP A 96 0.25 11.13 -6.32
N LEU A 97 1.22 10.29 -6.70
CA LEU A 97 1.22 8.86 -6.36
C LEU A 97 2.06 8.65 -5.11
N GLY A 98 1.56 7.86 -4.18
CA GLY A 98 2.30 7.54 -2.96
C GLY A 98 1.46 6.80 -1.91
N PRO A 99 2.13 6.28 -0.86
CA PRO A 99 1.48 5.57 0.23
C PRO A 99 0.52 6.47 1.03
N HIS A 100 0.70 7.79 0.97
CA HIS A 100 -0.11 8.81 1.64
C HIS A 100 -1.60 8.71 1.32
N HIS A 101 -1.99 8.17 0.16
CA HIS A 101 -3.41 7.91 -0.15
C HIS A 101 -4.00 6.79 0.69
N ALA A 102 -3.31 5.65 0.80
CA ALA A 102 -3.77 4.53 1.63
C ALA A 102 -3.78 4.90 3.11
N GLU A 103 -2.76 5.64 3.57
CA GLU A 103 -2.68 6.16 4.95
C GLU A 103 -3.89 7.04 5.27
N ARG A 104 -4.24 7.98 4.38
CA ARG A 104 -5.45 8.81 4.53
C ARG A 104 -6.73 7.99 4.52
N MET A 105 -6.87 6.99 3.65
CA MET A 105 -8.07 6.13 3.64
C MET A 105 -8.31 5.44 4.99
N VAL A 106 -7.24 4.93 5.62
CA VAL A 106 -7.35 4.31 6.95
C VAL A 106 -7.66 5.35 8.02
N ALA A 107 -6.99 6.50 8.00
CA ALA A 107 -7.21 7.57 8.97
C ALA A 107 -8.65 8.11 8.89
N ASP A 108 -9.14 8.42 7.69
CA ASP A 108 -10.50 8.91 7.45
C ASP A 108 -11.56 7.91 7.89
N TYR A 109 -11.30 6.61 7.69
CA TYR A 109 -12.16 5.54 8.17
C TYR A 109 -12.24 5.50 9.71
N LEU A 110 -11.10 5.56 10.39
CA LEU A 110 -11.05 5.55 11.86
C LEU A 110 -11.71 6.80 12.45
N GLU A 111 -11.53 7.95 11.81
CA GLU A 111 -12.20 9.19 12.17
C GLU A 111 -13.72 9.10 12.02
N ALA A 112 -14.21 8.41 10.98
CA ALA A 112 -15.62 8.15 10.83
C ALA A 112 -16.15 7.19 11.91
N GLU A 113 -15.44 6.10 12.21
CA GLU A 113 -15.80 5.15 13.29
C GLU A 113 -15.79 5.81 14.68
N ARG A 114 -14.88 6.75 14.91
CA ARG A 114 -14.83 7.58 16.13
C ARG A 114 -16.13 8.39 16.31
N ARG A 115 -16.68 8.96 15.24
CA ARG A 115 -17.98 9.67 15.28
C ARG A 115 -19.15 8.74 15.58
N PHE A 116 -19.03 7.45 15.29
CA PHE A 116 -19.99 6.42 15.70
C PHE A 116 -19.77 5.90 17.13
N GLY A 117 -18.78 6.42 17.86
CA GLY A 117 -18.42 5.94 19.21
C GLY A 117 -17.80 4.55 19.21
N ARG A 118 -17.29 4.09 18.06
CA ARG A 118 -16.75 2.74 17.86
C ARG A 118 -15.23 2.69 17.91
N VAL A 119 -14.55 3.83 18.08
CA VAL A 119 -13.10 3.97 18.28
C VAL A 119 -12.91 5.02 19.36
N SER A 120 -11.98 4.78 20.30
CA SER A 120 -11.71 5.74 21.38
C SER A 120 -11.31 7.12 20.84
N PRO A 121 -11.76 8.22 21.47
CA PRO A 121 -11.40 9.57 21.04
C PRO A 121 -9.90 9.88 21.18
N GLU A 122 -9.17 9.12 21.99
CA GLU A 122 -7.73 9.27 22.23
C GLU A 122 -6.86 8.60 21.15
N VAL A 123 -7.46 7.81 20.25
CA VAL A 123 -6.75 7.16 19.15
C VAL A 123 -6.30 8.19 18.13
N ASP A 124 -5.00 8.26 17.88
CA ASP A 124 -4.45 8.96 16.71
C ASP A 124 -4.63 8.10 15.46
N ALA A 125 -5.65 8.44 14.67
CA ALA A 125 -6.05 7.71 13.48
C ALA A 125 -4.93 7.62 12.43
N LEU A 126 -4.12 8.67 12.27
CA LEU A 126 -3.04 8.70 11.29
C LEU A 126 -1.83 7.89 11.79
N ALA A 127 -1.51 7.97 13.08
CA ALA A 127 -0.48 7.13 13.68
C ALA A 127 -0.83 5.63 13.54
N VAL A 128 -2.09 5.26 13.77
CA VAL A 128 -2.58 3.90 13.53
C VAL A 128 -2.42 3.51 12.06
N ALA A 129 -2.76 4.39 11.12
CA ALA A 129 -2.59 4.12 9.70
C ALA A 129 -1.12 3.85 9.32
N HIS A 130 -0.18 4.68 9.81
CA HIS A 130 1.25 4.48 9.60
C HIS A 130 1.74 3.15 10.19
N LEU A 131 1.34 2.82 11.41
CA LEU A 131 1.73 1.57 12.07
C LEU A 131 1.19 0.35 11.31
N LEU A 132 -0.08 0.40 10.90
CA LEU A 132 -0.72 -0.70 10.19
C LEU A 132 -0.07 -0.94 8.82
N LEU A 133 -0.01 0.09 7.98
CA LEU A 133 0.50 -0.05 6.62
C LEU A 133 2.02 -0.25 6.58
N GLY A 134 2.75 0.39 7.50
CA GLY A 134 4.18 0.19 7.69
C GLY A 134 4.52 -1.24 8.12
N GLY A 135 3.75 -1.83 9.05
CA GLY A 135 3.95 -3.23 9.42
C GLY A 135 3.59 -4.20 8.30
N CYS A 136 2.55 -3.93 7.50
CA CYS A 136 2.27 -4.72 6.29
C CYS A 136 3.44 -4.67 5.30
N LEU A 137 3.99 -3.50 5.03
CA LEU A 137 5.17 -3.34 4.18
C LEU A 137 6.39 -4.07 4.75
N GLY A 138 6.63 -3.96 6.07
CA GLY A 138 7.72 -4.65 6.77
C GLY A 138 7.60 -6.18 6.67
N TYR A 139 6.40 -6.72 6.80
CA TYR A 139 6.15 -8.15 6.58
C TYR A 139 6.50 -8.59 5.17
N VAL A 140 6.05 -7.85 4.16
CA VAL A 140 6.35 -8.18 2.76
C VAL A 140 7.85 -8.06 2.48
N PHE A 141 8.49 -7.02 3.01
CA PHE A 141 9.94 -6.85 2.90
C PHE A 141 10.69 -8.05 3.45
N ASN A 142 10.36 -8.50 4.67
CA ASN A 142 10.98 -9.68 5.27
C ASN A 142 10.69 -10.95 4.44
N ALA A 143 9.48 -11.10 3.93
CA ALA A 143 9.11 -12.23 3.08
C ALA A 143 9.92 -12.28 1.77
N VAL A 144 10.19 -11.12 1.17
CA VAL A 144 11.02 -11.01 -0.03
C VAL A 144 12.50 -11.25 0.29
N LEU A 145 12.97 -10.76 1.44
CA LEU A 145 14.37 -10.84 1.85
C LEU A 145 14.79 -12.25 2.30
N GLN A 146 13.95 -12.91 3.09
CA GLN A 146 14.31 -14.13 3.84
C GLN A 146 13.55 -15.38 3.38
N GLY A 147 12.54 -15.22 2.50
CA GLY A 147 11.56 -16.26 2.25
C GLY A 147 10.40 -16.22 3.26
N ARG A 148 9.48 -17.17 3.16
CA ARG A 148 8.24 -17.21 3.98
C ARG A 148 8.24 -18.33 5.00
N GLU A 149 9.25 -19.18 5.00
CA GLU A 149 9.34 -20.41 5.77
C GLU A 149 9.24 -20.14 7.29
N ASP A 150 9.85 -19.04 7.74
CA ASP A 150 9.89 -18.64 9.16
C ASP A 150 8.91 -17.51 9.50
N LEU A 151 8.07 -17.09 8.55
CA LEU A 151 7.08 -16.03 8.77
C LEU A 151 5.70 -16.62 9.06
N PRO A 152 4.92 -16.00 9.98
CA PRO A 152 3.51 -16.34 10.12
C PRO A 152 2.79 -16.10 8.80
N GLY A 153 1.72 -16.86 8.53
CA GLY A 153 0.92 -16.65 7.33
C GLY A 153 0.36 -15.22 7.29
N ALA A 154 0.24 -14.61 6.10
CA ALA A 154 -0.23 -13.22 5.95
C ALA A 154 -1.57 -12.96 6.67
N ALA A 155 -2.47 -13.93 6.64
CA ALA A 155 -3.76 -13.89 7.33
C ALA A 155 -3.63 -13.81 8.86
N GLU A 156 -2.67 -14.54 9.43
CA GLU A 156 -2.36 -14.56 10.85
C GLU A 156 -1.65 -13.27 11.27
N TYR A 157 -0.63 -12.87 10.50
CA TYR A 157 0.15 -11.67 10.76
C TYR A 157 -0.73 -10.40 10.79
N THR A 158 -1.55 -10.21 9.76
CA THR A 158 -2.46 -9.05 9.66
C THR A 158 -3.47 -9.01 10.80
N ALA A 159 -4.04 -10.15 11.18
CA ALA A 159 -4.96 -10.23 12.31
C ALA A 159 -4.27 -9.94 13.65
N ALA A 160 -3.03 -10.43 13.84
CA ALA A 160 -2.24 -10.17 15.04
C ALA A 160 -1.88 -8.68 15.16
N MET A 161 -1.43 -8.06 14.07
CA MET A 161 -1.17 -6.61 14.02
C MET A 161 -2.40 -5.79 14.42
N VAL A 162 -3.57 -6.08 13.81
CA VAL A 162 -4.79 -5.32 14.11
C VAL A 162 -5.25 -5.52 15.56
N ARG A 163 -5.03 -6.70 16.15
CA ARG A 163 -5.30 -6.92 17.58
C ARG A 163 -4.35 -6.13 18.49
N ALA A 164 -3.10 -5.94 18.08
CA ALA A 164 -2.09 -5.21 18.84
C ALA A 164 -2.29 -3.69 18.78
N LEU A 165 -3.02 -3.19 17.79
CA LEU A 165 -3.45 -1.79 17.76
C LEU A 165 -4.41 -1.55 18.94
N ASP A 166 -4.00 -0.71 19.88
CA ASP A 166 -4.89 -0.23 20.93
C ASP A 166 -5.86 0.79 20.33
N LEU A 167 -7.00 0.27 19.88
CA LEU A 167 -8.06 1.04 19.25
C LEU A 167 -9.13 1.50 20.26
N GLY A 168 -8.99 1.13 21.54
CA GLY A 168 -9.98 1.40 22.58
C GLY A 168 -11.41 0.98 22.22
N LEU A 169 -11.55 -0.18 21.56
CA LEU A 169 -12.83 -0.75 21.08
C LEU A 169 -13.58 -1.51 22.17
#